data_AF-A0A932IK17-F1
#
_entry.id   AF-A0A932IK17-F1
#
_cell.length_a   1.000
_cell.length_b   1.000
_cell.length_c   1.000
_cell.angle_alpha   90.00
_cell.angle_beta   90.00
_cell.angle_gamma   90.00
#
_symmetry.space_group_name_H-M   'P 1'
#
loop_
_entity.id
_entity.type
_entity.pdbx_description
1 polymer ?
#
loop_
_entity_poly.entity_id
_entity_poly.type
_entity_poly.pdbx_seq_one_letter_code
_entity_poly.pdbx_strand_id
1 'polypeptide(L)'
;MNQQPIHPLTRIGHVHLKVSDLERSVKFYTEVLGFEVTARMGTSAAFLSAGGYHHHIGLNTWESYGGAPPPMGTTGLYHFAILLPSRKELACSI
;
A
#
# COMPACT_ATOMS: atom_id res chain seq x y z
N MET A 1 22.22 12.89 -22.99
CA MET A 1 21.41 11.95 -22.17
C MET A 1 21.45 10.60 -22.86
N ASN A 2 21.96 9.56 -22.20
CA ASN A 2 21.98 8.21 -22.79
C ASN A 2 20.53 7.75 -23.02
N GLN A 3 20.22 7.45 -24.28
CA GLN A 3 18.89 7.06 -24.78
C GLN A 3 18.58 5.57 -24.53
N GLN A 4 19.23 4.92 -23.57
CA GLN A 4 19.02 3.49 -23.36
C GLN A 4 17.76 3.28 -22.53
N PRO A 5 16.73 2.60 -23.07
CA PRO A 5 15.50 2.36 -22.34
C PRO A 5 15.75 1.47 -21.12
N ILE A 6 14.91 1.60 -20.11
CA ILE A 6 14.88 0.66 -18.99
C ILE A 6 14.60 -0.76 -19.49
N HIS A 7 15.08 -1.76 -18.74
CA HIS A 7 14.92 -3.16 -19.12
C HIS A 7 13.43 -3.56 -19.25
N PRO A 8 13.02 -4.32 -20.29
CA PRO A 8 11.60 -4.64 -20.54
C PRO A 8 10.93 -5.49 -19.44
N LEU A 9 11.73 -6.17 -18.61
CA LEU A 9 11.24 -6.93 -17.46
C LEU A 9 11.13 -6.10 -16.17
N THR A 10 11.47 -4.81 -16.18
CA THR A 10 11.29 -3.95 -15.00
C THR A 10 9.80 -3.84 -14.66
N ARG A 11 9.48 -4.00 -13.37
CA ARG A 11 8.13 -3.88 -12.80
C ARG A 11 8.21 -3.01 -11.55
N ILE A 12 7.08 -2.40 -11.19
CA ILE A 12 6.93 -1.77 -9.88
C ILE A 12 6.86 -2.88 -8.82
N GLY A 13 7.70 -2.79 -7.79
CA GLY A 13 7.78 -3.81 -6.73
C GLY A 13 6.82 -3.55 -5.57
N HIS A 14 6.76 -2.32 -5.06
CA HIS A 14 5.93 -1.96 -3.91
C HIS A 14 5.54 -0.47 -3.93
N VAL A 15 4.53 -0.13 -3.12
CA VAL A 15 4.12 1.24 -2.81
C VAL A 15 4.20 1.48 -1.31
N HIS A 16 4.69 2.65 -0.89
CA HIS A 16 4.67 3.07 0.51
C HIS A 16 3.66 4.21 0.70
N LEU A 17 2.72 4.00 1.62
CA LEU A 17 1.65 4.93 1.92
C LEU A 17 1.87 5.54 3.31
N LYS A 18 1.72 6.85 3.37
CA LYS A 18 1.56 7.58 4.63
C LYS A 18 0.11 7.40 5.09
N VAL A 19 -0.08 6.88 6.29
CA VAL A 19 -1.40 6.67 6.89
C VAL A 19 -1.50 7.43 8.21
N SER A 20 -2.70 7.86 8.57
CA SER A 20 -2.91 8.60 9.82
C SER A 20 -3.02 7.69 11.04
N ASP A 21 -3.42 6.44 10.83
CA ASP A 21 -3.57 5.41 11.85
C ASP A 21 -3.07 4.08 11.27
N LEU A 22 -2.00 3.54 11.87
CA LEU A 22 -1.37 2.31 11.40
C LEU A 22 -2.27 1.10 11.61
N GLU A 23 -2.86 0.95 12.80
CA GLU A 23 -3.63 -0.25 13.15
C GLU A 23 -4.93 -0.33 12.36
N ARG A 24 -5.62 0.81 12.21
CA ARG A 24 -6.81 0.88 11.34
C ARG A 24 -6.47 0.48 9.91
N SER A 25 -5.33 0.97 9.40
CA SER A 25 -4.91 0.67 8.02
C SER A 25 -4.52 -0.79 7.85
N VAL A 26 -3.73 -1.35 8.78
CA VAL A 26 -3.37 -2.77 8.78
C VAL A 26 -4.62 -3.63 8.77
N LYS A 27 -5.59 -3.38 9.67
CA LYS A 27 -6.85 -4.13 9.71
C LYS A 27 -7.60 -4.09 8.39
N PHE A 28 -7.69 -2.92 7.75
CA PHE A 28 -8.32 -2.83 6.43
C PHE A 28 -7.62 -3.75 5.42
N TYR A 29 -6.31 -3.65 5.28
CA TYR A 29 -5.60 -4.47 4.29
C TYR A 29 -5.62 -5.97 4.61
N THR A 30 -5.61 -6.37 5.90
CA THR A 30 -5.59 -7.79 6.27
C THR A 30 -6.98 -8.41 6.36
N GLU A 31 -7.94 -7.73 6.99
CA GLU A 31 -9.27 -8.30 7.27
C GLU A 31 -10.25 -8.09 6.11
N VAL A 32 -10.09 -7.00 5.35
CA VAL A 32 -10.99 -6.67 4.23
C VAL A 32 -10.41 -7.16 2.90
N LEU A 33 -9.11 -6.95 2.66
CA LEU A 33 -8.46 -7.30 1.40
C LEU A 33 -7.64 -8.60 1.43
N GLY A 34 -7.48 -9.22 2.61
CA GLY A 34 -6.81 -10.52 2.73
C GLY A 34 -5.29 -10.50 2.58
N PHE A 35 -4.64 -9.36 2.78
CA PHE A 35 -3.17 -9.30 2.86
C PHE A 35 -2.67 -9.90 4.19
N GLU A 36 -1.39 -10.22 4.23
CA GLU A 36 -0.69 -10.69 5.42
C GLU A 36 0.38 -9.66 5.82
N VAL A 37 0.56 -9.46 7.12
CA VAL A 37 1.67 -8.64 7.64
C VAL A 37 2.96 -9.45 7.57
N THR A 38 3.92 -8.97 6.79
CA THR A 38 5.23 -9.61 6.65
C THR A 38 6.25 -9.10 7.65
N ALA A 39 6.14 -7.82 8.04
CA ALA A 39 7.01 -7.20 9.03
C ALA A 39 6.34 -5.99 9.69
N ARG A 40 6.81 -5.64 10.89
CA ARG A 40 6.46 -4.40 11.60
C ARG A 40 7.72 -3.70 12.07
N MET A 41 7.68 -2.37 12.09
CA MET A 41 8.71 -1.53 12.71
C MET A 41 8.06 -0.77 13.87
N GLY A 42 8.13 -1.37 15.05
CA GLY A 42 7.46 -0.85 16.24
C GLY A 42 5.98 -0.58 15.99
N THR A 43 5.54 0.62 16.34
CA THR A 43 4.15 1.08 16.18
C THR A 43 3.97 2.07 15.03
N SER A 44 5.01 2.36 14.24
CA SER A 44 5.00 3.43 13.24
C SER A 44 5.06 2.96 11.79
N ALA A 45 5.34 1.67 11.54
CA ALA A 45 5.20 1.09 10.20
C ALA A 45 4.88 -0.40 10.18
N ALA A 46 4.24 -0.85 9.11
CA ALA A 46 3.94 -2.24 8.81
C ALA A 46 4.10 -2.52 7.31
N PHE A 47 4.52 -3.73 6.97
CA PHE A 47 4.72 -4.19 5.60
C PHE A 47 3.78 -5.36 5.34
N LEU A 48 3.15 -5.35 4.16
CA LEU A 48 2.09 -6.28 3.82
C LEU A 48 2.32 -6.91 2.45
N SER A 49 1.95 -8.18 2.32
CA SER A 49 2.03 -8.91 1.06
C SER A 49 0.86 -9.88 0.89
N ALA A 50 0.80 -10.48 -0.30
CA ALA A 50 -0.09 -11.58 -0.61
C ALA A 50 0.73 -12.62 -1.39
N GLY A 51 0.48 -13.91 -1.20
CA GLY A 51 1.15 -14.97 -1.94
C GLY A 51 2.65 -15.14 -1.65
N GLY A 52 3.12 -14.78 -0.45
CA GLY A 52 4.50 -15.02 -0.01
C GLY A 52 5.57 -14.08 -0.57
N TYR A 53 5.18 -12.96 -1.21
CA TYR A 53 6.13 -11.93 -1.64
C TYR A 53 6.70 -11.13 -0.45
N HIS A 54 7.86 -10.48 -0.61
CA HIS A 54 8.54 -9.75 0.47
C HIS A 54 7.68 -8.62 1.06
N HIS A 55 7.15 -7.72 0.22
CA HIS A 55 6.02 -6.82 0.51
C HIS A 55 5.56 -6.11 -0.76
N HIS A 56 4.25 -5.91 -0.89
CA HIS A 56 3.65 -5.08 -1.92
C HIS A 56 3.34 -3.67 -1.40
N ILE A 57 3.00 -3.57 -0.11
CA ILE A 57 2.55 -2.32 0.53
C ILE A 57 3.34 -2.09 1.81
N GLY A 58 3.94 -0.90 1.93
CA GLY A 58 4.44 -0.37 3.19
C GLY A 58 3.49 0.69 3.71
N LEU A 59 3.10 0.62 4.99
CA LEU A 59 2.27 1.62 5.67
C LEU A 59 3.13 2.27 6.75
N ASN A 60 3.12 3.59 6.85
CA ASN A 60 3.82 4.30 7.92
C ASN A 60 3.09 5.55 8.41
N THR A 61 3.38 5.96 9.65
CA THR A 61 2.80 7.14 10.30
C THR A 61 3.80 8.27 10.55
N TRP A 62 5.04 8.17 10.03
CA TRP A 62 6.17 9.04 10.43
C TRP A 62 5.87 10.53 10.32
N GLU A 63 5.18 10.95 9.26
CA GLU A 63 4.84 12.35 8.97
C GLU A 63 3.32 12.54 8.82
N SER A 64 2.53 11.62 9.37
CA SER A 64 1.08 11.59 9.15
C SER A 64 0.27 11.12 10.35
N TYR A 65 0.89 10.71 11.46
CA TYR A 65 0.17 10.24 12.64
C TYR A 65 -0.91 11.24 13.12
N GLY A 66 -2.17 10.79 13.16
CA GLY A 66 -3.32 11.64 13.51
C GLY A 66 -3.61 12.80 12.53
N GLY A 67 -2.92 12.85 11.39
CA GLY A 67 -3.03 13.91 10.40
C GLY A 67 -4.30 13.85 9.56
N ALA A 68 -4.67 14.98 8.97
CA ALA A 68 -5.75 15.08 8.00
C ALA A 68 -5.29 14.71 6.58
N PRO A 69 -6.21 14.31 5.69
CA PRO A 69 -5.91 14.14 4.27
C PRO A 69 -5.32 15.44 3.65
N PRO A 70 -4.46 15.32 2.61
CA PRO A 70 -3.95 16.50 1.93
C PRO A 70 -5.09 17.32 1.29
N PRO A 71 -4.97 18.65 1.21
CA PRO A 71 -5.94 19.50 0.54
C PRO A 71 -6.19 19.09 -0.92
N MET A 72 -7.37 19.41 -1.44
CA MET A 72 -7.66 19.17 -2.86
C MET A 72 -6.71 19.94 -3.77
N GLY A 73 -6.28 19.31 -4.86
CA GLY A 73 -5.42 19.93 -5.87
C GLY A 73 -3.92 19.96 -5.53
N THR A 74 -3.48 19.33 -4.44
CA THR A 74 -2.05 19.18 -4.15
C THR A 74 -1.42 18.06 -4.98
N THR A 75 -0.12 18.20 -5.27
CA THR A 75 0.68 17.13 -5.88
C THR A 75 0.85 15.94 -4.94
N GLY A 76 0.77 14.73 -5.49
CA GLY A 76 0.91 13.48 -4.75
C GLY A 76 0.54 12.28 -5.61
N LEU A 77 0.58 11.09 -5.01
CA LEU A 77 0.04 9.88 -5.64
C LEU A 77 -1.47 10.07 -5.85
N TYR A 78 -1.92 10.07 -7.11
CA TYR A 78 -3.33 10.25 -7.44
C TYR A 78 -4.17 9.01 -7.09
N HIS A 79 -3.75 7.83 -7.54
CA HIS A 79 -4.33 6.55 -7.11
C HIS A 79 -3.31 5.42 -7.25
N PHE A 80 -3.56 4.33 -6.54
CA PHE A 80 -3.07 3.00 -6.87
C PHE A 80 -4.26 2.04 -6.76
N ALA A 81 -4.23 0.94 -7.51
CA ALA A 81 -5.31 -0.03 -7.52
C ALA A 81 -4.77 -1.43 -7.24
N ILE A 82 -5.56 -2.22 -6.51
CA ILE A 82 -5.30 -3.64 -6.27
C ILE A 82 -6.34 -4.40 -7.09
N LEU A 83 -5.87 -5.28 -7.97
CA LEU A 83 -6.74 -6.19 -8.70
C LEU A 83 -7.05 -7.40 -7.82
N LEU A 84 -8.32 -7.56 -7.44
CA LEU A 84 -8.78 -8.76 -6.74
C LEU A 84 -9.08 -9.90 -7.74
N PRO A 85 -8.95 -11.16 -7.32
CA PRO A 85 -9.19 -12.34 -8.17
C PRO A 85 -10.54 -12.36 -8.88
N SER A 86 -11.61 -11.80 -8.29
CA SER A 86 -12.94 -11.76 -8.92
C SER A 86 -13.81 -10.59 -8.47
N ARG A 87 -14.85 -10.29 -9.25
CA ARG A 87 -15.91 -9.33 -8.86
C ARG A 87 -16.63 -9.74 -7.57
N LYS A 88 -16.76 -11.05 -7.31
CA LYS A 88 -17.39 -11.57 -6.09
C LYS A 88 -16.53 -11.22 -4.87
N GLU A 89 -15.23 -11.42 -4.95
CA GLU A 89 -14.31 -11.06 -3.86
C GLU A 89 -14.32 -9.55 -3.59
N LEU A 90 -14.35 -8.73 -4.65
CA LEU A 90 -14.54 -7.28 -4.51
C LEU A 90 -15.86 -6.91 -3.81
N ALA A 91 -16.94 -7.66 -4.05
CA ALA A 91 -18.23 -7.42 -3.40
C ALA A 91 -18.27 -7.91 -1.94
N CYS A 92 -17.40 -8.84 -1.55
CA CYS A 92 -17.28 -9.32 -0.18
C CYS A 92 -16.29 -8.48 0.66
N SER A 93 -15.47 -7.65 0.03
CA SER A 93 -14.47 -6.80 0.68
C SER A 93 -15.00 -5.41 1.06
N ILE A 94 -16.28 -5.29 1.45
CA ILE A 94 -16.96 -4.02 1.79
C ILE A 94 -17.82 -4.16 3.05
#